data_AF-A0A2D9YA15-F1
#
_entry.id   AF-A0A2D9YA15-F1
#
_cell.length_a   1.000
_cell.length_b   1.000
_cell.length_c   1.000
_cell.angle_alpha   90.00
_cell.angle_beta   90.00
_cell.angle_gamma   90.00
#
_symmetry.space_group_name_H-M   'P 1'
#
loop_
_entity.id
_entity.type
_entity.pdbx_description
1 polymer ?
#
loop_
_entity_poly.entity_id
_entity_poly.type
_entity_poly.pdbx_seq_one_letter_code
_entity_poly.pdbx_strand_id
1 'polypeptide(L)'
;MREKSKNVCSTGQNLGRKRSNRKLNFDGFIGVDWSGAKGPNLPGLQVAIAEPGTKPPYLVRPPKGRWWSRHLFASWLLERLKCHRLLIGVDFAFGYPFADEGSFFPGLDFQLKTAPALWRLVEEYTEASSNFYGANFYKRKDVEFHRYYLSPYGKGNLYKFRQRLTEVVCSAVTSPHPVLKCIGAANVGTGSLAGMRVLRYLSAEIPEYLSVWPFNQSIESSCIVEVFPRLYFKLANKDPRSWKDIGNINETLVYYKSGKVTSKFEINTEDEADALVTAAALRFLYTDEELWSAPKSFEPATQAEGWIFGVK
;
A
#
# COMPACT_ATOMS: atom_id res chain seq x y z
N MET A 1 -69.64 -26.22 3.93
CA MET A 1 -68.49 -26.81 3.24
C MET A 1 -67.96 -25.76 2.27
N ARG A 2 -66.88 -25.06 2.67
CA ARG A 2 -65.52 -25.12 2.10
C ARG A 2 -65.45 -24.52 0.69
N GLU A 3 -64.98 -23.26 0.57
CA GLU A 3 -63.58 -22.86 0.24
C GLU A 3 -63.31 -23.02 -1.28
N LYS A 4 -62.80 -22.07 -2.08
CA LYS A 4 -61.89 -20.93 -1.87
C LYS A 4 -62.14 -19.87 -2.97
N SER A 5 -62.18 -18.60 -2.60
CA SER A 5 -62.09 -17.48 -3.54
C SER A 5 -60.85 -16.65 -3.22
N LYS A 6 -60.02 -16.49 -4.24
CA LYS A 6 -58.84 -15.63 -4.28
C LYS A 6 -59.22 -14.20 -3.90
N ASN A 7 -58.51 -13.60 -2.96
CA ASN A 7 -58.45 -12.15 -2.85
C ASN A 7 -57.00 -11.69 -2.91
N VAL A 8 -56.76 -10.90 -3.93
CA VAL A 8 -55.58 -10.06 -4.16
C VAL A 8 -55.57 -8.98 -3.08
N CYS A 9 -54.47 -8.85 -2.35
CA CYS A 9 -54.18 -7.63 -1.61
C CYS A 9 -52.75 -7.22 -1.94
N SER A 10 -52.66 -6.16 -2.75
CA SER A 10 -51.45 -5.40 -3.00
C SER A 10 -51.06 -4.68 -1.72
N THR A 11 -49.90 -5.02 -1.16
CA THR A 11 -49.19 -4.14 -0.23
C THR A 11 -47.77 -4.00 -0.74
N GLY A 12 -47.56 -2.92 -1.50
CA GLY A 12 -46.23 -2.40 -1.74
C GLY A 12 -45.61 -2.02 -0.40
N GLN A 13 -44.70 -2.85 0.08
CA GLN A 13 -43.77 -2.46 1.13
C GLN A 13 -42.46 -2.09 0.46
N ASN A 14 -42.18 -0.79 0.50
CA ASN A 14 -40.87 -0.20 0.40
C ASN A 14 -39.88 -1.02 1.26
N LEU A 15 -39.15 -1.94 0.62
CA LEU A 15 -37.87 -2.40 1.13
C LEU A 15 -36.88 -1.28 0.86
N GLY A 16 -36.99 -0.22 1.65
CA GLY A 16 -35.92 0.74 1.83
C GLY A 16 -34.67 -0.07 2.18
N ARG A 17 -33.71 -0.12 1.27
CA ARG A 17 -32.34 -0.53 1.57
C ARG A 17 -31.90 0.36 2.73
N LYS A 18 -32.00 -0.15 3.95
CA LYS A 18 -31.24 0.36 5.08
C LYS A 18 -29.79 0.21 4.65
N ARG A 19 -29.18 1.30 4.17
CA ARG A 19 -27.72 1.45 4.15
C ARG A 19 -27.29 1.16 5.59
N SER A 20 -26.74 -0.03 5.83
CA SER A 20 -26.21 -0.33 7.14
C SER A 20 -25.06 0.63 7.34
N ASN A 21 -25.23 1.58 8.26
CA ASN A 21 -24.21 2.52 8.67
C ASN A 21 -23.19 1.78 9.55
N ARG A 22 -22.62 0.67 9.04
CA ARG A 22 -21.57 -0.08 9.71
C ARG A 22 -20.31 0.77 9.59
N LYS A 23 -19.96 1.45 10.68
CA LYS A 23 -18.63 2.03 10.84
C LYS A 23 -17.60 0.99 10.46
N LEU A 24 -16.73 1.36 9.53
CA LEU A 24 -15.43 0.71 9.30
C LEU A 24 -14.74 0.55 10.65
N ASN A 25 -14.70 -0.64 11.24
CA ASN A 25 -13.91 -0.85 12.44
C ASN A 25 -12.80 -1.85 12.09
N PHE A 26 -11.56 -1.45 12.32
CA PHE A 26 -10.39 -2.31 12.24
C PHE A 26 -9.89 -2.60 13.66
N ASP A 27 -9.43 -3.82 13.90
CA ASP A 27 -8.85 -4.28 15.16
C ASP A 27 -7.40 -3.79 15.33
N GLY A 28 -6.79 -3.27 14.27
CA GLY A 28 -5.44 -2.73 14.29
C GLY A 28 -5.04 -2.08 12.97
N PHE A 29 -4.05 -1.19 13.06
CA PHE A 29 -3.52 -0.41 11.95
C PHE A 29 -2.02 -0.68 11.85
N ILE A 30 -1.59 -1.23 10.73
CA ILE A 30 -0.21 -1.66 10.51
C ILE A 30 0.45 -0.69 9.54
N GLY A 31 1.51 -0.02 9.98
CA GLY A 31 2.39 0.76 9.11
C GLY A 31 3.62 -0.06 8.76
N VAL A 32 3.96 -0.11 7.47
CA VAL A 32 5.09 -0.88 6.95
C VAL A 32 5.97 0.01 6.08
N ASP A 33 7.18 0.26 6.54
CA ASP A 33 8.26 0.74 5.68
C ASP A 33 8.84 -0.45 4.91
N TRP A 34 9.02 -0.29 3.60
CA TRP A 34 9.25 -1.42 2.70
C TRP A 34 10.63 -1.42 2.06
N SER A 35 11.34 -2.55 2.22
CA SER A 35 12.66 -2.70 1.60
C SER A 35 12.63 -3.37 0.23
N GLY A 36 13.16 -2.67 -0.78
CA GLY A 36 13.53 -3.23 -2.08
C GLY A 36 14.87 -3.96 -2.12
N ALA A 37 15.61 -4.01 -1.01
CA ALA A 37 16.97 -4.56 -1.00
C ALA A 37 17.03 -6.06 -1.36
N LYS A 38 18.20 -6.48 -1.85
CA LYS A 38 18.52 -7.89 -2.11
C LYS A 38 19.02 -8.54 -0.83
N GLY A 39 18.51 -9.73 -0.53
CA GLY A 39 19.01 -10.56 0.55
C GLY A 39 17.91 -11.12 1.44
N PRO A 40 18.28 -12.02 2.38
CA PRO A 40 17.34 -12.62 3.31
C PRO A 40 16.99 -11.70 4.50
N ASN A 41 17.88 -10.76 4.84
CA ASN A 41 17.74 -9.85 5.97
C ASN A 41 17.55 -8.43 5.45
N LEU A 42 16.47 -7.77 5.85
CA LEU A 42 16.09 -6.44 5.36
C LEU A 42 15.96 -5.48 6.55
N PRO A 43 17.05 -4.77 6.96
CA PRO A 43 16.99 -3.80 8.04
C PRO A 43 16.04 -2.63 7.79
N GLY A 44 15.87 -2.23 6.53
CA GLY A 44 14.89 -1.21 6.12
C GLY A 44 13.51 -1.78 5.80
N LEU A 45 13.16 -2.97 6.30
CA LEU A 45 11.75 -3.40 6.34
C LEU A 45 11.33 -3.32 7.80
N GLN A 46 10.51 -2.33 8.13
CA GLN A 46 10.06 -2.06 9.48
C GLN A 46 8.55 -2.11 9.57
N VAL A 47 8.04 -2.58 10.71
CA VAL A 47 6.61 -2.79 10.94
C VAL A 47 6.24 -2.15 12.25
N ALA A 48 5.18 -1.34 12.26
CA ALA A 48 4.59 -0.79 13.47
C ALA A 48 3.10 -1.07 13.52
N ILE A 49 2.55 -1.14 14.74
CA ILE A 49 1.12 -1.31 14.98
C ILE A 49 0.61 -0.17 15.84
N ALA A 50 -0.53 0.38 15.43
CA ALA A 50 -1.38 1.21 16.26
C ALA A 50 -2.65 0.41 16.59
N GLU A 51 -2.93 0.18 17.86
CA GLU A 51 -4.20 -0.40 18.32
C GLU A 51 -5.34 0.64 18.20
N PRO A 52 -6.61 0.22 18.18
CA PRO A 52 -7.74 1.13 18.32
C PRO A 52 -7.60 2.05 19.55
N GLY A 53 -8.18 3.25 19.45
CA GLY A 53 -8.02 4.30 20.46
C GLY A 53 -6.86 5.23 20.14
N THR A 54 -6.16 5.69 21.18
CA THR A 54 -5.19 6.80 21.08
C THR A 54 -3.83 6.48 21.67
N LYS A 55 -3.54 5.24 22.08
CA LYS A 55 -2.19 4.89 22.57
C LYS A 55 -1.13 5.09 21.48
N PRO A 56 0.13 5.41 21.84
CA PRO A 56 1.21 5.48 20.86
C PRO A 56 1.33 4.17 20.06
N PRO A 57 1.66 4.22 18.76
CA PRO A 57 2.03 3.02 18.02
C PRO A 57 3.33 2.42 18.57
N TYR A 58 3.57 1.16 18.28
CA TYR A 58 4.79 0.45 18.69
C TYR A 58 5.38 -0.37 17.54
N LEU A 59 6.71 -0.48 17.53
CA LEU A 59 7.44 -1.31 16.57
C LEU A 59 7.24 -2.80 16.86
N VAL A 60 7.09 -3.58 15.81
CA VAL A 60 6.95 -5.03 15.86
C VAL A 60 8.26 -5.67 15.43
N ARG A 61 8.81 -6.51 16.31
CA ARG A 61 9.99 -7.32 15.99
C ARG A 61 9.61 -8.51 15.11
N PRO A 62 10.50 -8.95 14.20
CA PRO A 62 10.30 -10.19 13.46
C PRO A 62 10.07 -11.37 14.41
N PRO A 63 9.17 -12.32 14.09
CA PRO A 63 8.96 -13.52 14.90
C PRO A 63 10.21 -14.40 15.04
N LYS A 64 11.13 -14.32 14.08
CA LYS A 64 12.38 -15.08 14.04
C LYS A 64 13.53 -14.20 13.54
N GLY A 65 14.64 -14.23 14.26
CA GLY A 65 15.86 -13.50 13.90
C GLY A 65 15.80 -12.01 14.23
N ARG A 66 16.82 -11.27 13.79
CA ARG A 66 16.98 -9.83 14.07
C ARG A 66 16.23 -8.96 13.07
N TRP A 67 16.14 -9.38 11.81
CA TRP A 67 15.65 -8.57 10.71
C TRP A 67 14.46 -9.24 10.04
N TRP A 68 13.56 -8.44 9.49
CA TRP A 68 12.49 -8.95 8.66
C TRP A 68 13.04 -9.50 7.33
N SER A 69 12.31 -10.45 6.77
CA SER A 69 12.36 -10.80 5.36
C SER A 69 10.96 -10.59 4.77
N ARG A 70 10.83 -10.38 3.46
CA ARG A 70 9.50 -10.23 2.83
C ARG A 70 8.67 -11.51 2.97
N HIS A 71 9.31 -12.68 2.96
CA HIS A 71 8.65 -13.96 3.26
C HIS A 71 8.15 -14.05 4.70
N LEU A 72 8.98 -13.67 5.68
CA LEU A 72 8.60 -13.70 7.10
C LEU A 72 7.50 -12.68 7.39
N PHE A 73 7.55 -11.52 6.75
CA PHE A 73 6.47 -10.53 6.82
C PHE A 73 5.16 -11.09 6.25
N ALA A 74 5.19 -11.67 5.05
CA ALA A 74 4.00 -12.23 4.41
C ALA A 74 3.36 -13.35 5.25
N SER A 75 4.16 -14.30 5.75
CA SER A 75 3.63 -15.38 6.60
C SER A 75 3.09 -14.86 7.94
N TRP A 76 3.79 -13.93 8.58
CA TRP A 76 3.30 -13.28 9.79
C TRP A 76 1.98 -12.54 9.58
N LEU A 77 1.84 -11.84 8.45
CA LEU A 77 0.63 -11.11 8.11
C LEU A 77 -0.54 -12.09 7.86
N LEU A 78 -0.32 -13.18 7.11
CA LEU A 78 -1.34 -14.20 6.87
C LEU A 78 -1.93 -14.76 8.16
N GLU A 79 -1.09 -15.09 9.15
CA GLU A 79 -1.60 -15.59 10.44
C GLU A 79 -2.45 -14.57 11.18
N ARG A 80 -2.13 -13.27 11.08
CA ARG A 80 -2.94 -12.21 11.70
C ARG A 80 -4.25 -11.98 10.98
N LEU A 81 -4.25 -12.04 9.65
CA LEU A 81 -5.44 -11.82 8.82
C LEU A 81 -6.54 -12.88 9.08
N LYS A 82 -6.17 -14.06 9.61
CA LYS A 82 -7.13 -15.11 10.02
C LYS A 82 -7.93 -14.74 11.28
N CYS A 83 -7.37 -13.89 12.15
CA CYS A 83 -7.91 -13.64 13.48
C CYS A 83 -8.33 -12.18 13.70
N HIS A 84 -7.89 -11.27 12.84
CA HIS A 84 -8.08 -9.83 13.01
C HIS A 84 -8.44 -9.16 11.70
N ARG A 85 -9.28 -8.15 11.80
CA ARG A 85 -9.58 -7.24 10.71
C ARG A 85 -8.63 -6.04 10.76
N LEU A 86 -7.72 -5.94 9.81
CA LEU A 86 -6.59 -5.01 9.85
C LEU A 86 -6.61 -4.03 8.69
N LEU A 87 -6.16 -2.79 8.93
CA LEU A 87 -5.80 -1.85 7.87
C LEU A 87 -4.28 -1.77 7.79
N ILE A 88 -3.71 -2.13 6.65
CA ILE A 88 -2.26 -2.27 6.45
C ILE A 88 -1.80 -1.28 5.39
N GLY A 89 -0.98 -0.31 5.77
CA GLY A 89 -0.31 0.58 4.83
C GLY A 89 1.10 0.11 4.54
N VAL A 90 1.42 -0.04 3.27
CA VAL A 90 2.76 -0.48 2.81
C VAL A 90 3.40 0.56 1.89
N ASP A 91 4.66 0.91 2.16
CA ASP A 91 5.38 1.97 1.43
C ASP A 91 5.99 1.46 0.11
N PHE A 92 5.13 1.14 -0.86
CA PHE A 92 5.55 0.89 -2.24
C PHE A 92 4.39 1.09 -3.22
N ALA A 93 4.72 1.37 -4.48
CA ALA A 93 3.72 1.59 -5.52
C ALA A 93 3.01 0.30 -5.95
N PHE A 94 1.68 0.35 -6.05
CA PHE A 94 0.87 -0.80 -6.46
C PHE A 94 0.81 -0.99 -7.98
N GLY A 95 1.16 0.02 -8.76
CA GLY A 95 1.11 -0.04 -10.22
C GLY A 95 2.22 0.75 -10.88
N TYR A 96 2.21 0.76 -12.21
CA TYR A 96 3.01 1.66 -13.03
C TYR A 96 2.15 2.78 -13.61
N PRO A 97 2.77 3.90 -14.05
CA PRO A 97 2.07 4.91 -14.83
C PRO A 97 1.35 4.27 -16.02
N PHE A 98 0.08 4.65 -16.19
CA PHE A 98 -0.82 4.17 -17.22
C PHE A 98 -1.64 5.32 -17.82
N ALA A 99 -2.08 6.29 -17.00
CA ALA A 99 -2.97 7.38 -17.42
C ALA A 99 -2.37 8.28 -18.51
N ASP A 100 -1.05 8.43 -18.51
CA ASP A 100 -0.32 9.31 -19.41
C ASP A 100 -0.21 8.76 -20.84
N GLU A 101 0.02 7.45 -21.00
CA GLU A 101 0.30 6.82 -22.32
C GLU A 101 -0.71 5.70 -22.64
N GLY A 102 -1.70 5.44 -21.78
CA GLY A 102 -2.65 4.34 -21.93
C GLY A 102 -2.04 2.93 -21.83
N SER A 103 -0.82 2.83 -21.30
CA SER A 103 -0.06 1.57 -21.22
C SER A 103 1.02 1.63 -20.14
N PHE A 104 1.23 0.52 -19.42
CA PHE A 104 2.40 0.38 -18.54
C PHE A 104 3.71 0.36 -19.34
N PHE A 105 3.70 -0.26 -20.52
CA PHE A 105 4.87 -0.44 -21.41
C PHE A 105 4.54 0.01 -22.85
N PRO A 106 4.52 1.33 -23.13
CA PRO A 106 4.19 1.85 -24.46
C PRO A 106 5.10 1.30 -25.56
N GLY A 107 4.50 0.69 -26.57
CA GLY A 107 5.22 0.07 -27.71
C GLY A 107 5.41 -1.44 -27.63
N LEU A 108 4.94 -2.12 -26.58
CA LEU A 108 4.82 -3.59 -26.58
C LEU A 108 3.47 -4.03 -27.16
N ASP A 109 3.45 -5.20 -27.81
CA ASP A 109 2.27 -5.73 -28.49
C ASP A 109 1.13 -6.11 -27.54
N PHE A 110 1.46 -6.54 -26.31
CA PHE A 110 0.45 -6.87 -25.31
C PHE A 110 0.17 -5.66 -24.40
N GLN A 111 -1.11 -5.50 -24.05
CA GLN A 111 -1.57 -4.36 -23.26
C GLN A 111 -2.27 -4.84 -21.99
N LEU A 112 -1.61 -4.69 -20.85
CA LEU A 112 -2.19 -4.92 -19.53
C LEU A 112 -2.93 -3.66 -19.09
N LYS A 113 -4.11 -3.84 -18.48
CA LYS A 113 -5.02 -2.73 -18.11
C LYS A 113 -5.28 -2.59 -16.61
N THR A 114 -4.77 -3.51 -15.79
CA THR A 114 -5.07 -3.53 -14.34
C THR A 114 -3.82 -3.86 -13.54
N ALA A 115 -3.75 -3.35 -12.30
CA ALA A 115 -2.63 -3.65 -11.41
C ALA A 115 -2.48 -5.16 -11.12
N PRO A 116 -3.55 -5.94 -10.83
CA PRO A 116 -3.41 -7.39 -10.66
C PRO A 116 -2.87 -8.13 -11.90
N ALA A 117 -3.13 -7.63 -13.10
CA ALA A 117 -2.53 -8.20 -14.31
C ALA A 117 -1.03 -7.88 -14.39
N LEU A 118 -0.62 -6.68 -14.00
CA LEU A 118 0.80 -6.32 -13.86
C LEU A 118 1.50 -7.17 -12.79
N TRP A 119 0.89 -7.41 -11.64
CA TRP A 119 1.53 -8.22 -10.59
C TRP A 119 1.77 -9.66 -11.04
N ARG A 120 0.83 -10.24 -11.81
CA ARG A 120 1.02 -11.57 -12.41
C ARG A 120 2.19 -11.61 -13.38
N LEU A 121 2.31 -10.60 -14.25
CA LEU A 121 3.46 -10.46 -15.16
C LEU A 121 4.77 -10.33 -14.37
N VAL A 122 4.80 -9.49 -13.33
CA VAL A 122 6.00 -9.33 -12.50
C VAL A 122 6.41 -10.67 -11.88
N GLU A 123 5.45 -11.43 -11.33
CA GLU A 123 5.75 -12.74 -10.75
C GLU A 123 6.28 -13.73 -11.79
N GLU A 124 5.64 -13.84 -12.96
CA GLU A 124 6.07 -14.74 -14.04
C GLU A 124 7.55 -14.56 -14.41
N TYR A 125 8.02 -13.31 -14.46
CA TYR A 125 9.41 -13.01 -14.82
C TYR A 125 10.39 -13.00 -13.63
N THR A 126 9.89 -13.15 -12.39
CA THR A 126 10.72 -13.04 -11.18
C THR A 126 10.54 -14.17 -10.17
N GLU A 127 9.69 -15.16 -10.42
CA GLU A 127 9.34 -16.24 -9.48
C GLU A 127 10.55 -16.94 -8.85
N ALA A 128 11.56 -17.25 -9.67
CA ALA A 128 12.81 -17.89 -9.25
C ALA A 128 13.67 -17.04 -8.28
N SER A 129 13.33 -15.75 -8.13
CA SER A 129 14.06 -14.84 -7.24
C SER A 129 13.59 -15.03 -5.80
N SER A 130 14.50 -15.39 -4.92
CA SER A 130 14.21 -15.62 -3.50
C SER A 130 13.68 -14.37 -2.78
N ASN A 131 12.96 -14.61 -1.68
CA ASN A 131 12.47 -13.57 -0.77
C ASN A 131 11.75 -12.42 -1.51
N PHE A 132 10.91 -12.74 -2.50
CA PHE A 132 10.16 -11.75 -3.32
C PHE A 132 11.03 -10.68 -3.99
N TYR A 133 12.30 -10.93 -4.27
CA TYR A 133 13.16 -9.93 -4.90
C TYR A 133 12.70 -9.60 -6.32
N GLY A 134 12.57 -8.31 -6.65
CA GLY A 134 11.95 -7.85 -7.90
C GLY A 134 12.92 -7.46 -9.02
N ALA A 135 14.21 -7.25 -8.74
CA ALA A 135 15.11 -6.63 -9.73
C ALA A 135 15.35 -7.46 -10.99
N ASN A 136 15.11 -8.78 -10.94
CA ASN A 136 15.24 -9.63 -12.13
C ASN A 136 14.29 -9.22 -13.27
N PHE A 137 13.20 -8.52 -12.96
CA PHE A 137 12.27 -7.99 -13.95
C PHE A 137 12.93 -6.99 -14.93
N TYR A 138 13.77 -6.08 -14.41
CA TYR A 138 14.47 -5.07 -15.23
C TYR A 138 15.94 -5.39 -15.49
N LYS A 139 16.52 -6.39 -14.81
CA LYS A 139 17.93 -6.79 -14.99
C LYS A 139 18.13 -7.64 -16.24
N ARG A 140 17.15 -8.49 -16.57
CA ARG A 140 17.19 -9.44 -17.68
C ARG A 140 17.21 -8.71 -19.03
N LYS A 141 18.20 -9.03 -19.87
CA LYS A 141 18.37 -8.43 -21.21
C LYS A 141 17.69 -9.25 -22.31
N ASP A 142 17.34 -10.49 -22.01
CA ASP A 142 16.57 -11.41 -22.84
C ASP A 142 15.08 -11.08 -22.90
N VAL A 143 14.62 -10.06 -22.17
CA VAL A 143 13.23 -9.58 -22.15
C VAL A 143 13.19 -8.06 -22.31
N GLU A 144 12.11 -7.53 -22.89
CA GLU A 144 12.01 -6.12 -23.28
C GLU A 144 11.90 -5.12 -22.10
N PHE A 145 11.53 -5.59 -20.89
CA PHE A 145 11.21 -4.70 -19.77
C PHE A 145 12.36 -3.80 -19.34
N HIS A 146 13.61 -4.27 -19.43
CA HIS A 146 14.79 -3.49 -19.04
C HIS A 146 14.90 -2.13 -19.77
N ARG A 147 14.26 -2.00 -20.93
CA ARG A 147 14.24 -0.79 -21.76
C ARG A 147 13.49 0.37 -21.10
N TYR A 148 12.61 0.08 -20.14
CA TYR A 148 11.72 1.06 -19.50
C TYR A 148 12.22 1.60 -18.17
N TYR A 149 13.38 1.14 -17.66
CA TYR A 149 13.85 1.50 -16.31
C TYR A 149 15.11 2.36 -16.33
N LEU A 150 15.22 3.23 -15.33
CA LEU A 150 16.48 3.83 -14.93
C LEU A 150 17.03 2.96 -13.79
N SER A 151 18.08 2.18 -14.05
CA SER A 151 18.52 1.12 -13.14
C SER A 151 20.03 1.17 -12.86
N PRO A 152 20.54 0.40 -11.87
CA PRO A 152 21.98 0.21 -11.66
C PRO A 152 22.71 -0.38 -12.89
N TYR A 153 21.96 -0.93 -13.85
CA TYR A 153 22.47 -1.52 -15.09
C TYR A 153 22.35 -0.57 -16.29
N GLY A 154 22.08 0.72 -16.05
CA GLY A 154 21.94 1.76 -17.05
C GLY A 154 20.52 2.27 -17.23
N LYS A 155 20.40 3.30 -18.07
CA LYS A 155 19.13 3.89 -18.52
C LYS A 155 18.65 3.11 -19.75
N GLY A 156 17.49 2.46 -19.65
CA GLY A 156 16.86 1.82 -20.80
C GLY A 156 16.52 2.85 -21.90
N ASN A 157 16.55 2.42 -23.16
CA ASN A 157 16.33 3.31 -24.31
C ASN A 157 14.88 3.83 -24.43
N LEU A 158 13.93 3.21 -23.74
CA LEU A 158 12.53 3.66 -23.66
C LEU A 158 12.19 4.31 -22.31
N TYR A 159 13.17 4.47 -21.41
CA TYR A 159 12.93 5.11 -20.12
C TYR A 159 12.54 6.59 -20.30
N LYS A 160 11.39 6.95 -19.76
CA LYS A 160 10.90 8.31 -19.60
C LYS A 160 10.63 8.58 -18.10
N PHE A 161 10.73 9.84 -17.68
CA PHE A 161 10.24 10.27 -16.37
C PHE A 161 8.71 10.29 -16.41
N ARG A 162 8.09 9.16 -16.05
CA ARG A 162 6.63 8.99 -16.02
C ARG A 162 6.17 8.85 -14.57
N GLN A 163 5.18 9.63 -14.18
CA GLN A 163 4.58 9.56 -12.86
C GLN A 163 3.16 9.00 -12.97
N ARG A 164 2.74 8.27 -11.95
CA ARG A 164 1.33 7.92 -11.76
C ARG A 164 0.56 9.19 -11.40
N LEU A 165 -0.73 9.20 -11.68
CA LEU A 165 -1.59 10.35 -11.39
C LEU A 165 -1.58 10.69 -9.90
N THR A 166 -1.59 9.69 -9.01
CA THR A 166 -1.48 9.90 -7.57
C THR A 166 -0.18 10.60 -7.16
N GLU A 167 0.93 10.34 -7.86
CA GLU A 167 2.22 11.00 -7.60
C GLU A 167 2.20 12.47 -8.07
N VAL A 168 1.53 12.74 -9.20
CA VAL A 168 1.31 14.11 -9.70
C VAL A 168 0.45 14.90 -8.71
N VAL A 169 -0.65 14.34 -8.20
CA VAL A 169 -1.50 15.02 -7.22
C VAL A 169 -0.75 15.23 -5.89
N CYS A 170 -0.03 14.20 -5.42
CA CYS A 170 0.81 14.28 -4.22
C CYS A 170 1.92 15.35 -4.33
N SER A 171 2.29 15.72 -5.56
CA SER A 171 3.29 16.77 -5.84
C SER A 171 2.93 18.16 -5.31
N ALA A 172 1.65 18.40 -4.98
CA ALA A 172 1.20 19.60 -4.29
C ALA A 172 1.71 19.70 -2.82
N VAL A 173 2.09 18.57 -2.20
CA VAL A 173 2.50 18.51 -0.79
C VAL A 173 3.97 18.07 -0.63
N THR A 174 4.43 17.14 -1.44
CA THR A 174 5.78 16.55 -1.36
C THR A 174 6.23 16.04 -2.72
N SER A 175 7.47 15.57 -2.89
CA SER A 175 8.03 15.21 -4.19
C SER A 175 8.23 13.69 -4.35
N PRO A 176 7.19 12.90 -4.67
CA PRO A 176 7.35 11.47 -4.94
C PRO A 176 8.14 11.23 -6.23
N HIS A 177 8.97 10.19 -6.24
CA HIS A 177 9.75 9.81 -7.41
C HIS A 177 9.04 8.76 -8.28
N PRO A 178 9.27 8.76 -9.61
CA PRO A 178 8.75 7.74 -10.51
C PRO A 178 9.07 6.30 -10.10
N VAL A 179 8.07 5.41 -10.19
CA VAL A 179 8.23 3.97 -9.93
C VAL A 179 9.22 3.28 -10.88
N LEU A 180 9.45 3.81 -12.08
CA LEU A 180 10.41 3.25 -13.04
C LEU A 180 11.88 3.59 -12.72
N LYS A 181 12.14 4.34 -11.65
CA LYS A 181 13.49 4.62 -11.13
C LYS A 181 13.90 3.56 -10.11
N CYS A 182 14.91 2.77 -10.46
CA CYS A 182 15.44 1.65 -9.68
C CYS A 182 16.85 1.89 -9.10
N ILE A 183 17.37 3.12 -9.12
CA ILE A 183 18.75 3.44 -8.71
C ILE A 183 18.82 4.72 -7.86
N GLY A 184 19.80 4.75 -6.96
CA GLY A 184 20.15 5.92 -6.16
C GLY A 184 19.19 6.16 -5.00
N ALA A 185 19.26 7.36 -4.42
CA ALA A 185 18.28 7.82 -3.44
C ALA A 185 16.87 7.79 -4.07
N ALA A 186 15.89 7.31 -3.30
CA ALA A 186 14.51 7.05 -3.75
C ALA A 186 14.43 5.99 -4.88
N ASN A 187 15.02 4.82 -4.66
CA ASN A 187 14.77 3.62 -5.47
C ASN A 187 13.38 3.06 -5.15
N VAL A 188 12.36 3.62 -5.78
CA VAL A 188 10.96 3.19 -5.62
C VAL A 188 10.72 1.89 -6.40
N GLY A 189 11.36 1.72 -7.56
CA GLY A 189 11.01 0.66 -8.49
C GLY A 189 11.33 -0.74 -8.03
N THR A 190 12.49 -0.95 -7.40
CA THR A 190 12.87 -2.29 -6.91
C THR A 190 11.98 -2.73 -5.75
N GLY A 191 11.66 -1.80 -4.84
CA GLY A 191 10.73 -2.01 -3.74
C GLY A 191 9.33 -2.34 -4.23
N SER A 192 8.83 -1.57 -5.20
CA SER A 192 7.50 -1.76 -5.79
C SER A 192 7.37 -3.09 -6.52
N LEU A 193 8.37 -3.50 -7.31
CA LEU A 193 8.38 -4.83 -7.91
C LEU A 193 8.31 -5.94 -6.85
N ALA A 194 9.09 -5.83 -5.77
CA ALA A 194 9.05 -6.81 -4.69
C ALA A 194 7.70 -6.80 -3.93
N GLY A 195 7.11 -5.62 -3.75
CA GLY A 195 5.81 -5.44 -3.12
C GLY A 195 4.66 -6.01 -3.95
N MET A 196 4.64 -5.78 -5.27
CA MET A 196 3.66 -6.35 -6.20
C MET A 196 3.63 -7.88 -6.14
N ARG A 197 4.80 -8.53 -6.03
CA ARG A 197 4.89 -9.98 -5.83
C ARG A 197 4.22 -10.43 -4.53
N VAL A 198 4.43 -9.69 -3.44
CA VAL A 198 3.80 -9.95 -2.13
C VAL A 198 2.30 -9.71 -2.18
N LEU A 199 1.82 -8.64 -2.84
CA LEU A 199 0.39 -8.41 -3.03
C LEU A 199 -0.27 -9.55 -3.80
N ARG A 200 0.34 -10.02 -4.90
CA ARG A 200 -0.13 -11.19 -5.64
C ARG A 200 -0.21 -12.42 -4.75
N TYR A 201 0.85 -12.70 -4.00
CA TYR A 201 0.91 -13.86 -3.10
C TYR A 201 -0.21 -13.80 -2.04
N LEU A 202 -0.32 -12.70 -1.29
CA LEU A 202 -1.34 -12.55 -0.25
C LEU A 202 -2.77 -12.61 -0.81
N SER A 203 -3.00 -12.00 -1.98
CA SER A 203 -4.31 -12.02 -2.63
C SER A 203 -4.71 -13.42 -3.11
N ALA A 204 -3.74 -14.29 -3.42
CA ALA A 204 -4.00 -15.67 -3.82
C ALA A 204 -4.23 -16.58 -2.60
N GLU A 205 -3.52 -16.36 -1.50
CA GLU A 205 -3.61 -17.20 -0.30
C GLU A 205 -4.85 -16.92 0.56
N ILE A 206 -5.35 -15.68 0.59
CA ILE A 206 -6.44 -15.28 1.50
C ILE A 206 -7.51 -14.37 0.86
N PRO A 207 -8.01 -14.70 -0.36
CA PRO A 207 -8.86 -13.80 -1.16
C PRO A 207 -10.15 -13.35 -0.46
N GLU A 208 -10.69 -14.14 0.47
CA GLU A 208 -11.91 -13.83 1.21
C GLU A 208 -11.69 -12.81 2.35
N TYR A 209 -10.45 -12.71 2.85
CA TYR A 209 -10.12 -11.95 4.06
C TYR A 209 -9.31 -10.68 3.78
N LEU A 210 -8.89 -10.48 2.52
CA LEU A 210 -8.01 -9.39 2.15
C LEU A 210 -8.49 -8.65 0.90
N SER A 211 -8.75 -7.37 1.09
CA SER A 211 -8.93 -6.39 0.02
C SER A 211 -7.65 -5.59 -0.20
N VAL A 212 -7.44 -5.13 -1.43
CA VAL A 212 -6.37 -4.22 -1.83
C VAL A 212 -7.01 -3.00 -2.46
N TRP A 213 -7.05 -1.91 -1.70
CA TRP A 213 -7.56 -0.64 -2.19
C TRP A 213 -6.51 0.02 -3.11
N PRO A 214 -6.91 0.68 -4.21
CA PRO A 214 -8.28 1.03 -4.59
C PRO A 214 -9.00 0.01 -5.51
N PHE A 215 -8.41 -1.16 -5.79
CA PHE A 215 -8.87 -2.09 -6.83
C PHE A 215 -10.13 -2.89 -6.45
N ASN A 216 -10.07 -3.63 -5.34
CA ASN A 216 -11.22 -4.39 -4.82
C ASN A 216 -11.63 -3.80 -3.46
N GLN A 217 -12.70 -2.98 -3.48
CA GLN A 217 -13.14 -2.19 -2.33
C GLN A 217 -14.13 -2.94 -1.42
N SER A 218 -13.85 -4.20 -1.05
CA SER A 218 -14.58 -4.76 0.09
C SER A 218 -13.94 -4.28 1.37
N ILE A 219 -14.52 -3.22 1.93
CA ILE A 219 -14.14 -2.74 3.24
C ILE A 219 -14.75 -3.58 4.37
N GLU A 220 -15.30 -4.77 4.08
CA GLU A 220 -15.82 -5.68 5.12
C GLU A 220 -14.73 -6.61 5.69
N SER A 221 -13.62 -6.74 4.98
CA SER A 221 -12.45 -7.55 5.33
C SER A 221 -11.26 -6.67 5.73
N SER A 222 -10.11 -7.29 6.00
CA SER A 222 -8.86 -6.54 6.13
C SER A 222 -8.51 -5.86 4.81
N CYS A 223 -7.81 -4.73 4.86
CA CYS A 223 -7.50 -3.93 3.68
C CYS A 223 -6.02 -3.55 3.66
N ILE A 224 -5.37 -3.75 2.51
CA ILE A 224 -4.05 -3.18 2.21
C ILE A 224 -4.23 -1.91 1.39
N VAL A 225 -3.53 -0.85 1.79
CA VAL A 225 -3.45 0.44 1.09
C VAL A 225 -2.00 0.79 0.79
N GLU A 226 -1.78 1.46 -0.33
CA GLU A 226 -0.48 2.07 -0.64
C GLU A 226 -0.32 3.33 0.22
N VAL A 227 0.86 3.52 0.80
CA VAL A 227 1.17 4.72 1.59
C VAL A 227 2.47 5.36 1.11
N PHE A 228 2.67 6.61 1.53
CA PHE A 228 3.93 7.31 1.36
C PHE A 228 4.23 8.06 2.68
N PRO A 229 5.02 7.50 3.61
CA PRO A 229 5.21 8.05 4.96
C PRO A 229 5.60 9.53 4.97
N ARG A 230 6.43 9.95 4.01
CA ARG A 230 6.81 11.35 3.77
C ARG A 230 5.60 12.29 3.64
N LEU A 231 4.52 11.86 2.98
CA LEU A 231 3.27 12.63 2.88
C LEU A 231 2.73 12.94 4.28
N TYR A 232 2.73 11.95 5.17
CA TYR A 232 2.14 12.09 6.50
C TYR A 232 2.91 13.07 7.39
N PHE A 233 4.23 13.01 7.37
CA PHE A 233 5.05 14.05 8.01
C PHE A 233 4.75 15.45 7.47
N LYS A 234 4.63 15.58 6.14
CA LYS A 234 4.39 16.88 5.50
C LYS A 234 3.00 17.45 5.80
N LEU A 235 1.97 16.60 5.84
CA LEU A 235 0.62 17.01 6.27
C LEU A 235 0.60 17.50 7.73
N ALA A 236 1.44 16.93 8.60
CA ALA A 236 1.63 17.39 9.98
C ALA A 236 2.54 18.63 10.10
N ASN A 237 3.01 19.20 8.99
CA ASN A 237 4.01 20.26 8.93
C ASN A 237 5.31 19.90 9.69
N LYS A 238 5.78 18.67 9.49
CA LYS A 238 7.00 18.11 10.09
C LYS A 238 8.02 17.69 9.03
N ASP A 239 9.28 17.52 9.45
CA ASP A 239 10.35 17.09 8.55
C ASP A 239 10.64 15.61 8.76
N PRO A 240 10.38 14.73 7.77
CA PRO A 240 10.68 13.31 7.88
C PRO A 240 12.18 13.04 8.08
N ARG A 241 13.06 13.93 7.60
CA ARG A 241 14.52 13.79 7.76
C ARG A 241 14.98 13.98 9.20
N SER A 242 14.14 14.58 10.03
CA SER A 242 14.38 14.79 11.46
C SER A 242 13.87 13.61 12.30
N TRP A 243 13.95 12.38 11.80
CA TRP A 243 13.45 11.19 12.48
C TRP A 243 14.15 10.88 13.81
N LYS A 244 15.37 11.40 14.01
CA LYS A 244 16.11 11.32 15.30
C LYS A 244 15.53 12.23 16.38
N ASP A 245 14.75 13.23 16.00
CA ASP A 245 14.12 14.16 16.94
C ASP A 245 12.78 13.58 17.40
N ILE A 246 12.76 13.07 18.63
CA ILE A 246 11.54 12.54 19.27
C ILE A 246 10.44 13.60 19.40
N GLY A 247 10.79 14.89 19.47
CA GLY A 247 9.83 16.00 19.41
C GLY A 247 9.11 16.03 18.07
N ASN A 248 9.85 16.01 16.96
CA ASN A 248 9.30 15.93 15.59
C ASN A 248 8.37 14.73 15.40
N ILE A 249 8.75 13.56 15.93
CA ILE A 249 7.92 12.35 15.89
C ILE A 249 6.65 12.52 16.73
N ASN A 250 6.79 12.96 17.98
CA ASN A 250 5.64 13.13 18.88
C ASN A 250 4.65 14.18 18.40
N GLU A 251 5.12 15.26 17.78
CA GLU A 251 4.24 16.27 17.18
C GLU A 251 3.50 15.71 15.96
N THR A 252 4.16 14.88 15.15
CA THR A 252 3.51 14.15 14.05
C THR A 252 2.44 13.19 14.58
N LEU A 253 2.74 12.43 15.64
CA LEU A 253 1.78 11.52 16.29
C LEU A 253 0.57 12.29 16.85
N VAL A 254 0.80 13.43 17.52
CA VAL A 254 -0.27 14.27 18.07
C VAL A 254 -1.16 14.84 16.97
N TYR A 255 -0.60 15.26 15.83
CA TYR A 255 -1.38 15.69 14.67
C TYR A 255 -2.40 14.61 14.24
N TYR A 256 -1.98 13.35 14.25
CA TYR A 256 -2.83 12.19 13.99
C TYR A 256 -3.63 11.68 15.22
N LYS A 257 -3.82 12.53 16.23
CA LYS A 257 -4.54 12.20 17.49
C LYS A 257 -4.03 10.94 18.20
N SER A 258 -2.76 10.61 18.00
CA SER A 258 -2.06 9.54 18.69
C SER A 258 -1.36 10.07 19.94
N GLY A 259 -1.26 9.22 20.94
CA GLY A 259 -0.41 9.41 22.11
C GLY A 259 1.06 9.47 21.69
N LYS A 260 1.83 10.18 22.52
CA LYS A 260 3.27 10.37 22.35
C LYS A 260 4.02 9.10 22.77
N VAL A 261 5.11 8.81 22.07
CA VAL A 261 6.12 7.87 22.58
C VAL A 261 6.88 8.52 23.74
N THR A 262 7.34 7.70 24.69
CA THR A 262 8.08 8.19 25.85
C THR A 262 9.47 8.69 25.45
N SER A 263 10.10 9.52 26.28
CA SER A 263 11.48 9.98 26.05
C SER A 263 12.53 8.87 26.08
N LYS A 264 12.19 7.68 26.59
CA LYS A 264 13.05 6.47 26.58
C LYS A 264 12.89 5.64 25.31
N PHE A 265 11.94 6.00 24.43
CA PHE A 265 11.72 5.29 23.18
C PHE A 265 12.81 5.69 22.18
N GLU A 266 13.54 4.71 21.67
CA GLU A 266 14.63 4.94 20.72
C GLU A 266 14.16 4.57 19.31
N ILE A 267 14.34 5.51 18.37
CA ILE A 267 14.19 5.29 16.94
C ILE A 267 15.59 5.22 16.36
N ASN A 268 15.92 4.08 15.76
CA ASN A 268 17.27 3.77 15.30
C ASN A 268 17.45 4.09 13.81
N THR A 269 16.36 4.06 13.03
CA THR A 269 16.39 4.33 11.59
C THR A 269 15.21 5.21 11.16
N GLU A 270 15.34 5.82 9.99
CA GLU A 270 14.23 6.52 9.31
C GLU A 270 13.05 5.57 9.07
N ASP A 271 13.33 4.33 8.66
CA ASP A 271 12.33 3.30 8.36
C ASP A 271 11.45 2.97 9.59
N GLU A 272 12.03 2.99 10.80
CA GLU A 272 11.29 2.80 12.05
C GLU A 272 10.32 3.96 12.32
N ALA A 273 10.76 5.20 12.09
CA ALA A 273 9.91 6.38 12.22
C ALA A 273 8.77 6.39 11.20
N ASP A 274 9.08 6.05 9.95
CA ASP A 274 8.13 5.99 8.84
C ASP A 274 7.03 4.95 9.09
N ALA A 275 7.40 3.76 9.59
CA ALA A 275 6.43 2.74 9.99
C ALA A 275 5.52 3.22 11.15
N LEU A 276 6.09 3.84 12.19
CA LEU A 276 5.33 4.35 13.35
C LEU A 276 4.31 5.42 12.96
N VAL A 277 4.77 6.44 12.21
CA VAL A 277 3.91 7.54 11.76
C VAL A 277 2.82 7.02 10.83
N THR A 278 3.16 6.09 9.92
CA THR A 278 2.18 5.44 9.06
C THR A 278 1.08 4.75 9.86
N ALA A 279 1.42 3.95 10.87
CA ALA A 279 0.43 3.25 11.68
C ALA A 279 -0.53 4.22 12.40
N ALA A 280 -0.01 5.32 12.95
CA ALA A 280 -0.82 6.37 13.55
C ALA A 280 -1.69 7.11 12.54
N ALA A 281 -1.14 7.46 11.37
CA ALA A 281 -1.85 8.14 10.31
C ALA A 281 -3.02 7.29 9.78
N LEU A 282 -2.80 5.99 9.52
CA LEU A 282 -3.87 5.08 9.10
C LEU A 282 -5.01 5.03 10.12
N ARG A 283 -4.69 4.91 11.42
CA ARG A 283 -5.69 4.92 12.50
C ARG A 283 -6.49 6.20 12.56
N PHE A 284 -5.93 7.33 12.14
CA PHE A 284 -6.66 8.59 12.08
C PHE A 284 -7.50 8.72 10.80
N LEU A 285 -6.86 8.45 9.65
CA LEU A 285 -7.39 8.74 8.32
C LEU A 285 -8.46 7.75 7.86
N TYR A 286 -8.52 6.53 8.39
CA TYR A 286 -9.50 5.52 7.92
C TYR A 286 -10.96 5.93 8.09
N THR A 287 -11.26 6.93 8.93
CA THR A 287 -12.62 7.45 9.13
C THR A 287 -13.02 8.54 8.13
N ASP A 288 -12.09 9.03 7.32
CA ASP A 288 -12.35 10.06 6.30
C ASP A 288 -12.88 9.40 5.02
N GLU A 289 -14.20 9.51 4.78
CA GLU A 289 -14.87 8.96 3.61
C GLU A 289 -14.40 9.58 2.28
N GLU A 290 -13.91 10.82 2.30
CA GLU A 290 -13.37 11.47 1.10
C GLU A 290 -12.10 10.78 0.65
N LEU A 291 -11.21 10.38 1.58
CA LEU A 291 -9.98 9.68 1.23
C LEU A 291 -10.24 8.34 0.54
N TRP A 292 -11.25 7.59 0.99
CA TRP A 292 -11.62 6.33 0.36
C TRP A 292 -12.19 6.50 -1.05
N SER A 293 -12.83 7.64 -1.31
CA SER A 293 -13.51 7.94 -2.58
C SER A 293 -12.71 8.82 -3.53
N ALA A 294 -11.67 9.50 -3.06
CA ALA A 294 -10.77 10.37 -3.83
C ALA A 294 -10.32 9.77 -5.18
N PRO A 295 -9.95 8.46 -5.26
CA PRO A 295 -9.53 7.89 -6.53
C PRO A 295 -10.64 7.85 -7.60
N LYS A 296 -11.93 7.88 -7.21
CA LYS A 296 -13.06 7.74 -8.16
C LYS A 296 -13.13 8.86 -9.19
N SER A 297 -12.62 10.04 -8.84
CA SER A 297 -12.54 11.19 -9.76
C SER A 297 -11.56 10.94 -10.92
N PHE A 298 -10.76 9.88 -10.86
CA PHE A 298 -9.64 9.59 -11.74
C PHE A 298 -9.71 8.20 -12.41
N GLU A 299 -10.87 7.54 -12.34
CA GLU A 299 -11.13 6.33 -13.11
C GLU A 299 -11.05 6.63 -14.63
N PRO A 300 -10.34 5.82 -15.45
CA PRO A 300 -9.85 4.45 -15.18
C PRO A 300 -8.42 4.33 -14.64
N ALA A 301 -7.66 5.43 -14.47
CA ALA A 301 -6.25 5.39 -14.08
C ALA A 301 -6.03 4.64 -12.75
N THR A 302 -6.92 4.85 -11.80
CA THR A 302 -6.89 4.23 -10.48
C THR A 302 -6.83 2.70 -10.51
N GLN A 303 -7.55 2.03 -11.41
CA GLN A 303 -7.56 0.55 -11.49
C GLN A 303 -6.25 -0.03 -12.03
N ALA A 304 -5.48 0.78 -12.76
CA ALA A 304 -4.19 0.39 -13.31
C ALA A 304 -3.03 0.80 -12.40
N GLU A 305 -3.08 2.01 -11.85
CA GLU A 305 -1.94 2.66 -11.19
C GLU A 305 -1.91 2.47 -9.66
N GLY A 306 -3.08 2.29 -9.03
CA GLY A 306 -3.26 2.43 -7.59
C GLY A 306 -3.42 3.88 -7.14
N TRP A 307 -3.40 4.12 -5.83
CA TRP A 307 -3.49 5.45 -5.24
C TRP A 307 -2.82 5.48 -3.87
N ILE A 308 -2.11 6.57 -3.56
CA ILE A 308 -1.51 6.78 -2.23
C ILE A 308 -2.62 7.19 -1.26
N PHE A 309 -2.82 6.40 -0.21
CA PHE A 309 -3.80 6.70 0.84
C PHE A 309 -3.40 7.99 1.59
N GLY A 310 -4.33 8.93 1.70
CA GLY A 310 -4.06 10.28 2.23
C GLY A 310 -3.93 11.38 1.17
N VAL A 311 -3.86 11.04 -0.13
CA VAL A 311 -3.98 11.99 -1.23
C VAL A 311 -5.45 12.17 -1.58
N LYS A 312 -5.95 13.42 -1.49
CA LYS A 312 -7.33 13.81 -1.84
C LYS A 312 -7.45 14.17 -3.32
#